data_AF-A0A6L8FNJ9-F1
#
_entry.id   AF-A0A6L8FNJ9-F1
#
_cell.length_a   1.000
_cell.length_b   1.000
_cell.length_c   1.000
_cell.angle_alpha   90.00
_cell.angle_beta   90.00
_cell.angle_gamma   90.00
#
_symmetry.space_group_name_H-M   'P 1'
#
loop_
_entity.id
_entity.type
_entity.pdbx_description
1 polymer ?
#
loop_
_entity_poly.entity_id
_entity_poly.type
_entity_poly.pdbx_seq_one_letter_code
_entity_poly.pdbx_strand_id
1 'polypeptide(L)'
;MDADARRNYRAALRQAEGELAAHERRGEALRATVEGLRNLLAVKAPSRGRRASAPAKRQRRRRRSAGAGHPDVPPGTFKGTGPTAAYRKFIAMYGDKYTVPQIRDALIQGGVRSSSPTSLLTGIHSVRRRDRLKAEAEKQAGKAAD
;
A
#
# COMPACT_ATOMS: atom_id res chain seq x y z
N MET A 1 -31.44 34.41 -18.34
CA MET A 1 -30.46 33.31 -18.20
C MET A 1 -31.23 32.05 -17.85
N ASP A 2 -31.25 31.10 -18.77
CA ASP A 2 -32.05 29.88 -18.64
C ASP A 2 -31.57 29.01 -17.48
N ALA A 3 -32.51 28.33 -16.82
CA ALA A 3 -32.23 27.49 -15.65
C ALA A 3 -31.23 26.37 -15.98
N ASP A 4 -31.30 25.83 -17.20
CA ASP A 4 -30.39 24.79 -17.69
C ASP A 4 -28.97 25.30 -17.92
N ALA A 5 -28.83 26.53 -18.44
CA ALA A 5 -27.53 27.17 -18.57
C ALA A 5 -26.87 27.35 -17.19
N ARG A 6 -27.61 27.83 -16.19
CA ARG A 6 -27.11 27.98 -14.81
C ARG A 6 -26.68 26.67 -14.18
N ARG A 7 -27.39 25.57 -14.45
CA ARG A 7 -27.02 24.23 -13.95
C ARG A 7 -25.75 23.72 -14.62
N ASN A 8 -25.60 23.91 -15.93
CA ASN A 8 -24.42 23.51 -16.69
C ASN A 8 -23.17 24.30 -16.27
N TYR A 9 -23.29 25.62 -16.08
CA TYR A 9 -22.15 26.43 -15.60
C TYR A 9 -21.74 26.08 -14.16
N ARG A 10 -22.69 25.72 -13.28
CA ARG A 10 -22.36 25.23 -11.92
C ARG A 10 -21.61 23.91 -11.94
N ALA A 11 -21.96 23.01 -12.87
CA ALA A 11 -21.25 21.74 -13.03
C ALA A 11 -19.82 21.97 -13.57
N ALA A 12 -19.68 22.83 -14.58
CA ALA A 12 -18.39 23.22 -15.12
C ALA A 12 -17.49 23.90 -14.08
N LEU A 13 -18.05 24.79 -13.24
CA LEU A 13 -17.31 25.44 -12.17
C LEU A 13 -16.77 24.43 -11.14
N ARG A 14 -17.60 23.48 -10.70
CA ARG A 14 -17.16 22.43 -9.76
C ARG A 14 -16.07 21.54 -10.34
N GLN A 15 -16.13 21.26 -11.64
CA GLN A 15 -15.10 20.49 -12.33
C GLN A 15 -13.78 21.28 -12.37
N ALA A 16 -13.83 22.56 -12.74
CA ALA A 16 -12.66 23.43 -12.75
C ALA A 16 -12.04 23.62 -11.35
N GLU A 17 -12.86 23.78 -10.30
CA GLU A 17 -12.40 23.84 -8.90
C GLU A 17 -11.70 22.54 -8.47
N GLY A 18 -12.24 21.38 -8.88
CA GLY A 18 -11.63 20.08 -8.60
C GLY A 18 -10.28 19.89 -9.30
N GLU A 19 -10.17 20.34 -10.54
CA GLU A 19 -8.93 20.32 -11.31
C GLU A 19 -7.88 21.26 -10.69
N LEU A 20 -8.27 22.47 -10.30
CA LEU A 20 -7.39 23.43 -9.62
C LEU A 20 -6.81 22.85 -8.31
N ALA A 21 -7.66 22.27 -7.46
CA ALA A 21 -7.22 21.63 -6.21
C ALA A 21 -6.33 20.40 -6.42
N ALA A 22 -6.45 19.72 -7.57
CA ALA A 22 -5.55 18.63 -7.95
C ALA A 22 -4.18 19.16 -8.40
N HIS A 23 -4.16 20.29 -9.12
CA HIS A 23 -2.92 20.97 -9.52
C HIS A 23 -2.16 21.54 -8.31
N GLU A 24 -2.84 22.11 -7.34
CA GLU A 24 -2.21 22.58 -6.08
C GLU A 24 -1.53 21.44 -5.33
N ARG A 25 -2.21 20.30 -5.16
CA ARG A 25 -1.63 19.10 -4.52
C ARG A 25 -0.43 18.54 -5.29
N ARG A 26 -0.47 18.56 -6.63
CA ARG A 26 0.70 18.19 -7.45
C ARG A 26 1.84 19.20 -7.27
N GLY A 27 1.53 20.49 -7.18
CA GLY A 27 2.49 21.55 -6.91
C GLY A 27 3.20 21.38 -5.56
N GLU A 28 2.45 21.04 -4.51
CA GLU A 28 3.02 20.72 -3.18
C GLU A 28 3.96 19.50 -3.22
N ALA A 29 3.54 18.43 -3.90
CA ALA A 29 4.36 17.22 -4.07
C ALA A 29 5.67 17.51 -4.84
N LEU A 30 5.58 18.34 -5.88
CA LEU A 30 6.75 18.79 -6.65
C LEU A 30 7.68 19.65 -5.80
N ARG A 31 7.15 20.60 -5.01
CA ARG A 31 7.97 21.40 -4.08
C ARG A 31 8.70 20.53 -3.06
N ALA A 32 8.02 19.55 -2.46
CA ALA A 32 8.64 18.62 -1.52
C ALA A 32 9.75 17.78 -2.17
N THR A 33 9.56 17.39 -3.43
CA THR A 33 10.56 16.64 -4.20
C THR A 33 11.77 17.51 -4.54
N VAL A 34 11.55 18.76 -4.96
CA VAL A 34 12.62 19.74 -5.21
C VAL A 34 13.40 20.03 -3.93
N GLU A 35 12.74 20.16 -2.79
CA GLU A 35 13.39 20.36 -1.49
C GLU A 35 14.21 19.13 -1.07
N GLY A 36 13.70 17.92 -1.28
CA GLY A 36 14.45 16.68 -1.06
C GLY A 36 15.71 16.59 -1.94
N LEU A 37 15.60 16.95 -3.22
CA LEU A 37 16.74 16.98 -4.14
C LEU A 37 17.77 18.05 -3.76
N ARG A 38 17.32 19.24 -3.31
CA ARG A 38 18.21 20.28 -2.79
C ARG A 38 18.98 19.81 -1.56
N ASN A 39 18.32 19.11 -0.64
CA ASN A 39 18.97 18.54 0.55
C ASN A 39 20.02 17.49 0.17
N LEU A 40 19.74 16.64 -0.82
CA LEU A 40 20.71 15.64 -1.31
C LEU A 40 21.93 16.30 -1.96
N LEU A 41 21.72 17.38 -2.71
CA LEU A 41 22.82 18.14 -3.34
C LEU A 41 23.60 19.00 -2.34
N ALA A 42 22.95 19.45 -1.25
CA ALA A 42 23.60 20.20 -0.18
C ALA A 42 24.49 19.34 0.74
N VAL A 43 24.36 18.01 0.69
CA VAL A 43 25.27 17.10 1.41
C VAL A 43 26.57 16.95 0.60
N LYS A 44 27.42 17.96 0.72
CA LYS A 44 28.85 17.84 0.43
C LYS A 44 29.51 17.17 1.65
N ALA A 45 30.04 15.96 1.41
CA ALA A 45 30.87 15.13 2.29
C ALA A 45 30.16 14.35 3.44
N PRO A 46 30.60 13.10 3.72
CA PRO A 46 29.91 12.20 4.62
C PRO A 46 30.29 12.51 6.07
N SER A 47 29.37 13.06 6.85
CA SER A 47 29.54 13.11 8.30
C SER A 47 28.66 12.06 8.97
N ARG A 48 29.35 11.03 9.49
CA ARG A 48 28.81 10.13 10.51
C ARG A 48 28.19 10.98 11.63
N GLY A 49 26.89 10.82 11.82
CA GLY A 49 26.19 11.15 13.06
C GLY A 49 25.92 12.63 13.30
N ARG A 50 24.67 13.04 13.07
CA ARG A 50 23.93 13.82 14.08
C ARG A 50 22.43 13.69 13.83
N ARG A 51 21.76 13.07 14.80
CA ARG A 51 20.31 13.04 14.97
C ARG A 51 19.80 14.48 15.06
N ALA A 52 18.92 14.90 14.15
CA ALA A 52 18.05 16.04 14.34
C ALA A 52 16.63 15.53 14.61
N SER A 53 16.20 15.71 15.85
CA SER A 53 14.87 15.38 16.38
C SER A 53 13.77 16.22 15.73
N ALA A 54 12.89 15.59 14.98
CA ALA A 54 11.62 16.16 14.53
C ALA A 54 10.54 16.01 15.64
N PRO A 55 9.60 16.97 15.76
CA PRO A 55 8.65 17.03 16.86
C PRO A 55 7.69 15.83 16.86
N ALA A 56 7.41 15.33 18.07
CA ALA A 56 6.57 14.18 18.34
C ALA A 56 5.13 14.39 17.85
N LYS A 57 4.84 14.01 16.60
CA LYS A 57 3.47 13.68 16.19
C LYS A 57 3.05 12.49 17.05
N ARG A 58 2.06 12.73 17.93
CA ARG A 58 1.38 11.76 18.79
C ARG A 58 1.54 10.34 18.23
N GLN A 59 2.43 9.58 18.87
CA GLN A 59 2.61 8.16 18.67
C GLN A 59 1.24 7.50 18.83
N ARG A 60 0.53 7.28 17.71
CA ARG A 60 -0.37 6.13 17.62
C ARG A 60 0.51 4.96 18.03
N ARG A 61 0.22 4.38 19.20
CA ARG A 61 0.90 3.24 19.81
C ARG A 61 1.61 2.46 18.71
N ARG A 62 2.95 2.41 18.78
CA ARG A 62 3.72 1.43 18.01
C ARG A 62 3.03 0.10 18.24
N ARG A 63 2.22 -0.34 17.27
CA ARG A 63 1.76 -1.73 17.24
C ARG A 63 3.05 -2.52 17.26
N ARG A 64 3.22 -3.28 18.33
CA ARG A 64 4.38 -4.11 18.63
C ARG A 64 5.07 -4.46 17.32
N SER A 65 6.28 -3.92 17.09
CA SER A 65 7.19 -4.57 16.18
C SER A 65 7.18 -6.02 16.65
N ALA A 66 6.61 -6.91 15.84
CA ALA A 66 6.57 -8.32 16.15
C ALA A 66 8.04 -8.79 16.11
N GLY A 67 8.74 -8.54 17.21
CA GLY A 67 9.98 -9.20 17.55
C GLY A 67 9.60 -10.64 17.85
N ALA A 68 9.60 -11.46 16.82
CA ALA A 68 9.73 -12.90 16.84
C ALA A 68 10.06 -13.27 15.40
N GLY A 69 11.25 -13.85 15.18
CA GLY A 69 11.83 -14.10 13.86
C GLY A 69 10.79 -14.55 12.83
N HIS A 70 10.57 -13.70 11.83
CA HIS A 70 9.88 -14.11 10.63
C HIS A 70 10.70 -15.26 10.03
N PRO A 71 10.15 -16.47 9.88
CA PRO A 71 10.90 -17.58 9.29
C PRO A 71 11.44 -17.15 7.92
N ASP A 72 12.73 -17.35 7.70
CA ASP A 72 13.31 -16.89 6.45
C ASP A 72 12.66 -17.64 5.27
N VAL A 73 12.40 -16.94 4.18
CA VAL A 73 11.84 -17.55 2.97
C VAL A 73 13.01 -17.87 2.05
N PRO A 74 13.31 -19.16 1.80
CA PRO A 74 14.38 -19.52 0.90
C PRO A 74 14.18 -18.90 -0.49
N PRO A 75 15.24 -18.42 -1.14
CA PRO A 75 15.12 -17.90 -2.49
C PRO A 75 14.63 -19.00 -3.42
N GLY A 76 13.63 -18.68 -4.25
CA GLY A 76 13.06 -19.61 -5.22
C GLY A 76 11.94 -20.53 -4.71
N THR A 77 11.54 -20.47 -3.43
CA THR A 77 10.41 -21.25 -2.88
C THR A 77 9.10 -21.10 -3.69
N PHE A 78 8.91 -19.95 -4.32
CA PHE A 78 7.73 -19.64 -5.14
C PHE A 78 8.08 -19.43 -6.63
N LYS A 79 9.27 -19.86 -7.07
CA LYS A 79 9.70 -19.73 -8.46
C LYS A 79 8.68 -20.37 -9.40
N GLY A 80 8.32 -19.67 -10.46
CA GLY A 80 7.32 -20.13 -11.44
C GLY A 80 5.87 -20.13 -10.93
N THR A 81 5.61 -19.71 -9.69
CA THR A 81 4.26 -19.62 -9.14
C THR A 81 3.71 -18.21 -9.34
N GLY A 82 2.46 -18.11 -9.80
CA GLY A 82 1.77 -16.82 -9.93
C GLY A 82 1.48 -16.16 -8.57
N PRO A 83 1.31 -14.82 -8.52
CA PRO A 83 1.14 -14.06 -7.27
C PRO A 83 0.07 -14.61 -6.33
N THR A 84 -1.09 -14.98 -6.87
CA THR A 84 -2.22 -15.52 -6.09
C THR A 84 -1.91 -16.88 -5.48
N ALA A 85 -1.34 -17.80 -6.26
CA ALA A 85 -1.00 -19.13 -5.78
C ALA A 85 0.15 -19.07 -4.77
N ALA A 86 1.12 -18.19 -4.99
CA ALA A 86 2.22 -17.96 -4.06
C ALA A 86 1.72 -17.40 -2.73
N TYR A 87 0.79 -16.43 -2.75
CA TYR A 87 0.15 -15.91 -1.54
C TYR A 87 -0.58 -17.00 -0.74
N ARG A 88 -1.38 -17.85 -1.40
CA ARG A 88 -2.09 -18.94 -0.71
C ARG A 88 -1.12 -19.94 -0.08
N LYS A 89 -0.08 -20.35 -0.81
CA LYS A 89 1.00 -21.21 -0.28
C LYS A 89 1.71 -20.55 0.90
N PHE A 90 1.99 -19.25 0.81
CA PHE A 90 2.63 -18.49 1.87
C PHE A 90 1.79 -18.50 3.16
N ILE A 91 0.49 -18.20 3.06
CA ILE A 91 -0.40 -18.23 4.23
C ILE A 91 -0.53 -19.65 4.80
N ALA A 92 -0.51 -20.69 3.96
CA ALA A 92 -0.53 -22.07 4.45
C ALA A 92 0.74 -22.45 5.25
N MET A 93 1.91 -21.96 4.83
CA MET A 93 3.19 -22.26 5.50
C MET A 93 3.45 -21.39 6.74
N TYR A 94 3.07 -20.12 6.66
CA TYR A 94 3.49 -19.11 7.63
C TYR A 94 2.34 -18.48 8.43
N GLY A 95 1.09 -18.75 8.04
CA GLY A 95 -0.10 -18.20 8.69
C GLY A 95 -0.12 -16.67 8.71
N ASP A 96 -0.61 -16.12 9.82
CA ASP A 96 -0.71 -14.66 10.05
C ASP A 96 0.56 -14.06 10.67
N LYS A 97 1.72 -14.73 10.54
CA LYS A 97 3.00 -14.25 11.09
C LYS A 97 3.54 -13.01 10.37
N TYR A 98 2.95 -12.62 9.24
CA TYR A 98 3.41 -11.52 8.39
C TYR A 98 2.31 -10.50 8.12
N THR A 99 2.69 -9.23 8.10
CA THR A 99 1.84 -8.15 7.56
C THR A 99 1.86 -8.15 6.04
N VAL A 100 0.83 -7.60 5.39
CA VAL A 100 0.72 -7.59 3.92
C VAL A 100 1.98 -7.04 3.20
N PRO A 101 2.59 -5.93 3.63
CA PRO A 101 3.85 -5.46 3.04
C PRO A 101 5.00 -6.46 3.21
N GLN A 102 5.10 -7.13 4.36
CA GLN A 102 6.14 -8.13 4.60
C GLN A 102 5.92 -9.40 3.77
N ILE A 103 4.67 -9.80 3.55
CA ILE A 103 4.34 -10.92 2.66
C ILE A 103 4.82 -10.59 1.24
N ARG A 104 4.61 -9.36 0.77
CA ARG A 104 5.10 -8.93 -0.54
C ARG A 104 6.61 -9.12 -0.65
N ASP A 105 7.36 -8.62 0.34
CA ASP A 105 8.81 -8.68 0.33
C ASP A 105 9.30 -10.14 0.38
N ALA A 106 8.68 -10.98 1.21
CA ALA A 106 8.98 -12.40 1.30
C ALA A 106 8.64 -13.19 0.03
N LEU A 107 7.57 -12.84 -0.68
CA LEU A 107 7.22 -13.43 -1.98
C LEU A 107 8.22 -13.03 -3.08
N ILE A 108 8.70 -11.77 -3.07
CA ILE A 108 9.74 -11.30 -3.99
C ILE A 108 11.05 -12.06 -3.72
N GLN A 109 11.47 -12.16 -2.45
CA GLN A 109 12.63 -12.94 -2.04
C GLN A 109 12.50 -14.41 -2.45
N GLY A 110 11.32 -15.00 -2.25
CA GLY A 110 11.01 -16.37 -2.68
C GLY A 110 10.87 -16.56 -4.20
N GLY A 111 11.10 -15.53 -5.01
CA GLY A 111 11.21 -15.64 -6.47
C GLY A 111 9.90 -15.60 -7.24
N VAL A 112 8.85 -14.99 -6.68
CA VAL A 112 7.60 -14.76 -7.43
C VAL A 112 7.85 -13.77 -8.56
N ARG A 113 7.46 -14.15 -9.77
CA ARG A 113 7.46 -13.24 -10.93
C ARG A 113 6.28 -12.26 -10.79
N SER A 114 6.60 -10.99 -10.58
CA SER A 114 5.64 -9.88 -10.62
C SER A 114 6.19 -8.76 -11.50
N SER A 115 5.31 -8.10 -12.25
CA SER A 115 5.67 -6.94 -13.08
C SER A 115 6.02 -5.70 -12.23
N SER A 116 5.46 -5.60 -11.01
CA SER A 116 5.81 -4.56 -10.06
C SER A 116 5.49 -4.94 -8.61
N PRO A 117 6.13 -4.31 -7.61
CA PRO A 117 5.78 -4.50 -6.20
C PRO A 117 4.32 -4.14 -5.88
N THR A 118 3.78 -3.12 -6.56
CA THR A 118 2.40 -2.67 -6.40
C THR A 118 1.40 -3.66 -6.98
N SER A 119 1.70 -4.27 -8.14
CA SER A 119 0.87 -5.31 -8.75
C SER A 119 0.70 -6.51 -7.82
N LEU A 120 1.79 -6.92 -7.14
CA LEU A 120 1.76 -8.00 -6.17
C LEU A 120 0.87 -7.68 -4.96
N LEU A 121 0.97 -6.46 -4.42
CA LEU A 121 0.10 -6.00 -3.32
C LEU A 121 -1.37 -6.00 -3.71
N THR A 122 -1.69 -5.46 -4.88
CA THR A 122 -3.06 -5.46 -5.41
C THR A 122 -3.58 -6.89 -5.58
N GLY A 123 -2.74 -7.80 -6.08
CA GLY A 123 -3.04 -9.23 -6.15
C GLY A 123 -3.36 -9.83 -4.78
N ILE A 124 -2.53 -9.57 -3.77
CA ILE A 124 -2.74 -10.05 -2.39
C ILE A 124 -4.05 -9.53 -1.81
N HIS A 125 -4.34 -8.22 -1.98
CA HIS A 125 -5.58 -7.62 -1.52
C HIS A 125 -6.82 -8.18 -2.22
N SER A 126 -6.75 -8.42 -3.54
CA SER A 126 -7.83 -9.05 -4.31
C SER A 126 -8.17 -10.44 -3.79
N VAL A 127 -7.15 -11.24 -3.44
CA VAL A 127 -7.34 -12.59 -2.88
C VAL A 127 -7.98 -12.52 -1.49
N ARG A 128 -7.45 -11.69 -0.59
CA ARG A 128 -8.05 -11.48 0.75
C ARG A 128 -9.50 -11.03 0.69
N ARG A 129 -9.83 -10.13 -0.24
CA ARG A 129 -11.21 -9.66 -0.42
C ARG A 129 -12.13 -10.81 -0.87
N ARG A 130 -11.70 -11.62 -1.84
CA ARG A 130 -12.46 -12.79 -2.30
C ARG A 130 -12.66 -13.83 -1.21
N ASP A 131 -11.59 -14.15 -0.47
CA ASP A 131 -11.67 -15.14 0.61
C ASP A 131 -12.58 -14.65 1.76
N ARG A 132 -12.55 -13.36 2.07
CA ARG A 132 -13.46 -12.74 3.05
C ARG A 132 -14.92 -12.81 2.59
N LEU A 133 -15.20 -12.46 1.33
CA LEU A 133 -16.56 -12.53 0.79
C LEU A 133 -17.09 -13.97 0.79
N LYS A 134 -16.24 -14.97 0.49
CA LYS A 134 -16.61 -16.38 0.56
C LYS A 134 -16.94 -16.80 1.99
N ALA A 135 -16.12 -16.42 2.97
CA ALA A 135 -16.37 -16.70 4.38
C ALA A 135 -17.63 -15.99 4.92
N GLU A 136 -17.94 -14.78 4.44
CA GLU A 136 -19.17 -14.06 4.77
C GLU A 136 -20.40 -14.75 4.17
N ALA A 137 -20.31 -15.24 2.93
CA ALA A 137 -21.38 -16.01 2.28
C ALA A 137 -21.63 -17.37 2.98
N GLU A 138 -20.58 -18.10 3.35
CA GLU A 138 -20.70 -19.36 4.11
C GLU A 138 -21.33 -19.14 5.50
N LYS A 139 -21.01 -18.03 6.18
CA LYS A 139 -21.64 -17.66 7.46
C LYS A 139 -23.12 -17.29 7.30
N GLN A 140 -23.50 -16.66 6.19
CA GLN A 140 -24.90 -16.33 5.91
C GLN A 140 -25.70 -17.58 5.51
N ALA A 141 -25.11 -18.48 4.72
CA ALA A 141 -25.72 -19.75 4.36
C ALA A 141 -25.92 -20.67 5.59
N GLY A 142 -24.94 -20.74 6.49
CA GLY A 142 -25.06 -21.50 7.74
C GLY A 142 -26.07 -20.91 8.73
N LYS A 143 -26.32 -19.59 8.70
CA LYS A 143 -27.36 -18.93 9.50
C LYS A 143 -28.77 -19.04 8.90
N ALA A 144 -28.89 -19.34 7.60
CA ALA A 144 -30.17 -19.52 6.92
C ALA A 144 -30.63 -21.00 6.91
N ALA A 145 -29.77 -21.92 7.37
CA ALA A 145 -30.01 -23.35 7.42
C ALA A 145 -30.23 -23.87 8.85
N ASP A 146 -30.24 -22.99 9.85
CA ASP A 146 -30.57 -23.22 11.27
C ASP A 146 -31.86 -22.46 11.60
#